data_AF-A0A167BUY0-F1
#
_entry.id   AF-A0A167BUY0-F1
#
_cell.length_a   1.000
_cell.length_b   1.000
_cell.length_c   1.000
_cell.angle_alpha   90.00
_cell.angle_beta   90.00
_cell.angle_gamma   90.00
#
_symmetry.space_group_name_H-M   'P 1'
#
loop_
_entity.id
_entity.type
_entity.pdbx_description
1 polymer ?
#
loop_
_entity_poly.entity_id
_entity_poly.type
_entity_poly.pdbx_seq_one_letter_code
_entity_poly.pdbx_strand_id
1 'polypeptide(L)'
;MPGKYPGTLALDSSKASFAFKYTSVFASDTNWIGIYYAYGGGPDHGAYVQDSLTWAWAPASGGTVSVSPDKLRSGTYKAYLLAEGGYQLLAKPLVVNLGHRSDLALFTDSFTTHNARQGEAFTANVGNLVNRAGDPHTHFSAEELDCWAEVDEQGIISGVPPADASDTTLHVRIQNDATIVRLRVLIPVRKHNETLVEQLRVLSFNLWVGGQPVNNHHEKQIRFFAQENIDIVGMQESGGGHGIRLARALGWHSWQGPDVAIVTRYPIAEVLEAPAKSGAVRISLDGTKSDIVFWNCHLGYDPYGPYDFCFDHMSFDKVMQREAQSGRTPEITAIMESIKGDIANADHVPLFFTGDFNAPSHLDWIDATKDQHCGVGYTEWPTSKRPADAGLVDSYRVAHPDPVSQPGITWSPNYLENNGRKEPMDRIDFVYHKGRKLVVKSSKALVVGKPTAQPNHADNEWTSDHKAVLTVYKIMA
;
A
#
# COMPACT_ATOMS: atom_id res chain seq x y z
N MET A 1 -13.92 19.87 -33.81
CA MET A 1 -12.50 19.78 -34.21
C MET A 1 -12.12 18.31 -34.36
N PRO A 2 -11.94 17.80 -35.59
CA PRO A 2 -11.33 16.50 -35.82
C PRO A 2 -9.81 16.68 -35.75
N GLY A 3 -9.11 15.99 -34.86
CA GLY A 3 -7.63 16.02 -34.85
C GLY A 3 -6.91 15.97 -33.50
N LYS A 4 -7.29 15.07 -32.58
CA LYS A 4 -6.42 14.76 -31.41
C LYS A 4 -6.07 13.28 -31.27
N TYR A 5 -6.92 12.37 -31.77
CA TYR A 5 -6.69 10.94 -31.68
C TYR A 5 -6.89 10.27 -33.04
N PRO A 6 -6.08 9.27 -33.42
CA PRO A 6 -6.17 8.55 -34.69
C PRO A 6 -7.34 7.57 -34.75
N GLY A 7 -8.30 7.64 -33.82
CA GLY A 7 -9.32 6.61 -33.64
C GLY A 7 -10.45 7.01 -32.70
N THR A 8 -11.37 6.08 -32.49
CA THR A 8 -12.52 6.23 -31.59
C THR A 8 -12.68 5.01 -30.70
N LEU A 9 -13.28 5.22 -29.53
CA LEU A 9 -13.61 4.17 -28.57
C LEU A 9 -14.99 4.47 -27.99
N ALA A 10 -15.88 3.48 -28.03
CA ALA A 10 -17.24 3.57 -27.49
C ALA A 10 -17.63 2.23 -26.85
N LEU A 11 -18.42 2.28 -25.79
CA LEU A 11 -19.00 1.09 -25.18
C LEU A 11 -20.16 0.58 -26.06
N ASP A 12 -20.19 -0.72 -26.34
CA ASP A 12 -21.30 -1.37 -27.02
C ASP A 12 -22.38 -1.77 -26.02
N SER A 13 -23.28 -0.84 -25.72
CA SER A 13 -24.37 -1.03 -24.75
C SER A 13 -25.38 -2.12 -25.12
N SER A 14 -25.30 -2.68 -26.33
CA SER A 14 -26.10 -3.84 -26.74
C SER A 14 -25.58 -5.17 -26.18
N LYS A 15 -24.37 -5.18 -25.60
CA LYS A 15 -23.73 -6.36 -25.02
C LYS A 15 -23.72 -6.25 -23.49
N ALA A 16 -23.87 -7.39 -22.82
CA ALA A 16 -23.93 -7.47 -21.35
C ALA A 16 -22.55 -7.33 -20.67
N SER A 17 -21.47 -7.48 -21.42
CA SER A 17 -20.09 -7.37 -20.93
C SER A 17 -19.41 -6.10 -21.43
N PHE A 18 -18.21 -5.81 -20.90
CA PHE A 18 -17.32 -4.75 -21.37
C PHE A 18 -16.87 -5.00 -22.82
N ALA A 19 -17.75 -4.67 -23.75
CA ALA A 19 -17.51 -4.76 -25.17
C ALA A 19 -17.37 -3.35 -25.75
N PHE A 20 -16.29 -3.12 -26.47
CA PHE A 20 -15.92 -1.81 -26.96
C PHE A 20 -15.89 -1.81 -28.48
N LYS A 21 -16.70 -0.93 -29.08
CA LYS A 21 -16.59 -0.56 -30.48
C LYS A 21 -15.43 0.42 -30.62
N TYR A 22 -14.52 0.14 -31.54
CA TYR A 22 -13.35 0.99 -31.76
C TYR A 22 -13.05 1.15 -33.24
N THR A 23 -12.35 2.25 -33.54
CA THR A 23 -11.68 2.48 -34.83
C THR A 23 -10.28 3.00 -34.56
N SER A 24 -9.35 2.69 -35.45
CA SER A 24 -7.98 3.20 -35.48
C SER A 24 -7.52 3.35 -36.92
N VAL A 25 -6.87 4.47 -37.23
CA VAL A 25 -6.21 4.69 -38.53
C VAL A 25 -5.04 3.71 -38.73
N PHE A 26 -4.46 3.19 -37.65
CA PHE A 26 -3.36 2.23 -37.67
C PHE A 26 -3.78 0.91 -37.03
N ALA A 27 -3.85 -0.15 -37.83
CA ALA A 27 -4.00 -1.52 -37.35
C ALA A 27 -2.63 -2.07 -36.93
N SER A 28 -2.59 -2.82 -35.82
CA SER A 28 -1.39 -3.47 -35.32
C SER A 28 -1.80 -4.60 -34.40
N ASP A 29 -1.17 -5.77 -34.54
CA ASP A 29 -1.47 -6.96 -33.73
C ASP A 29 -1.30 -6.75 -32.23
N THR A 30 -0.60 -5.68 -31.82
CA THR A 30 -0.36 -5.29 -30.44
C THR A 30 -1.11 -4.01 -30.01
N ASN A 31 -2.04 -3.50 -30.81
CA ASN A 31 -3.01 -2.53 -30.28
C ASN A 31 -3.88 -3.19 -29.22
N TRP A 32 -4.23 -2.49 -28.14
CA TRP A 32 -4.93 -3.07 -27.02
C TRP A 32 -5.90 -2.11 -26.33
N ILE A 33 -6.88 -2.67 -25.62
CA ILE A 33 -7.78 -1.94 -24.75
C ILE A 33 -7.46 -2.29 -23.31
N GLY A 34 -7.04 -1.31 -22.52
CA GLY A 34 -6.78 -1.46 -21.08
C GLY A 34 -7.85 -0.79 -20.22
N ILE A 35 -8.21 -1.43 -19.11
CA ILE A 35 -9.17 -0.93 -18.12
C ILE A 35 -8.45 -0.52 -16.83
N TYR A 36 -8.76 0.67 -16.35
CA TYR A 36 -8.20 1.27 -15.13
C TYR A 36 -9.32 1.83 -14.25
N TYR A 37 -9.03 2.16 -13.00
CA TYR A 37 -9.97 2.93 -12.18
C TYR A 37 -10.22 4.30 -12.80
N ALA A 38 -11.46 4.81 -12.71
CA ALA A 38 -11.80 6.08 -13.34
C ALA A 38 -11.12 7.29 -12.69
N TYR A 39 -10.87 7.21 -11.38
CA TYR A 39 -10.24 8.26 -10.60
C TYR A 39 -8.71 8.36 -10.78
N GLY A 40 -8.07 7.44 -11.53
CA GLY A 40 -6.65 7.52 -11.85
C GLY A 40 -6.00 6.16 -12.14
N GLY A 41 -4.72 6.18 -12.47
CA GLY A 41 -3.95 4.96 -12.79
C GLY A 41 -3.73 4.74 -14.27
N GLY A 42 -4.65 5.20 -15.10
CA GLY A 42 -4.51 5.01 -16.53
C GLY A 42 -3.50 5.95 -17.19
N PRO A 43 -3.12 5.66 -18.45
CA PRO A 43 -2.16 6.43 -19.23
C PRO A 43 -2.77 7.71 -19.81
N ASP A 44 -3.35 8.57 -18.97
CA ASP A 44 -4.03 9.82 -19.37
C ASP A 44 -3.12 10.76 -20.20
N HIS A 45 -1.80 10.64 -20.03
CA HIS A 45 -0.78 11.41 -20.74
C HIS A 45 0.01 10.60 -21.79
N GLY A 46 -0.46 9.42 -22.16
CA GLY A 46 0.22 8.57 -23.15
C GLY A 46 1.46 7.84 -22.63
N ALA A 47 1.59 7.70 -21.31
CA ALA A 47 2.73 7.09 -20.64
C ALA A 47 2.29 6.08 -19.59
N TYR A 48 3.16 5.11 -19.28
CA TYR A 48 2.94 4.15 -18.21
C TYR A 48 2.84 4.85 -16.84
N VAL A 49 1.93 4.36 -16.00
CA VAL A 49 1.76 4.81 -14.61
C VAL A 49 1.63 3.61 -13.68
N GLN A 50 0.77 2.66 -14.03
CA GLN A 50 0.55 1.39 -13.34
C GLN A 50 -0.02 0.39 -14.35
N ASP A 51 -0.09 -0.88 -13.96
CA ASP A 51 -0.68 -1.92 -14.80
C ASP A 51 -2.20 -1.74 -14.92
N SER A 52 -2.75 -2.16 -16.06
CA SER A 52 -4.20 -2.26 -16.24
C SER A 52 -4.81 -3.33 -15.35
N LEU A 53 -6.05 -3.11 -14.91
CA LEU A 53 -6.80 -4.08 -14.09
C LEU A 53 -7.20 -5.32 -14.91
N THR A 54 -7.48 -5.12 -16.19
CA THR A 54 -7.79 -6.13 -17.20
C THR A 54 -7.64 -5.49 -18.57
N TRP A 55 -7.43 -6.31 -19.60
CA TRP A 55 -7.19 -5.82 -20.95
C TRP A 55 -7.52 -6.89 -22.02
N ALA A 56 -7.59 -6.46 -23.28
CA ALA A 56 -7.66 -7.36 -24.44
C ALA A 56 -7.00 -6.71 -25.68
N TRP A 57 -6.50 -7.55 -26.60
CA TRP A 57 -5.97 -7.09 -27.89
C TRP A 57 -7.09 -6.55 -28.79
N ALA A 58 -6.76 -5.52 -29.57
CA ALA A 58 -7.62 -4.81 -30.50
C ALA A 58 -6.89 -4.59 -31.85
N PRO A 59 -6.59 -5.68 -32.59
CA PRO A 59 -5.56 -5.65 -33.62
C PRO A 59 -5.99 -4.98 -34.94
N ALA A 60 -7.30 -4.98 -35.23
CA ALA A 60 -7.84 -4.48 -36.48
C ALA A 60 -7.89 -2.94 -36.54
N SER A 61 -8.13 -2.37 -37.71
CA SER A 61 -8.42 -0.93 -37.88
C SER A 61 -9.80 -0.51 -37.34
N GLY A 62 -10.62 -1.49 -36.96
CA GLY A 62 -11.86 -1.26 -36.24
C GLY A 62 -12.63 -2.55 -36.02
N GLY A 63 -13.56 -2.52 -35.07
CA GLY A 63 -14.36 -3.68 -34.72
C GLY A 63 -14.96 -3.57 -33.34
N THR A 64 -15.29 -4.72 -32.75
CA THR A 64 -15.73 -4.83 -31.36
C THR A 64 -14.86 -5.81 -30.61
N VAL A 65 -14.29 -5.37 -29.49
CA VAL A 65 -13.43 -6.18 -28.61
C VAL A 65 -14.10 -6.32 -27.25
N SER A 66 -14.14 -7.54 -26.73
CA SER A 66 -14.61 -7.80 -25.37
C SER A 66 -13.42 -7.87 -24.42
N VAL A 67 -13.45 -7.10 -23.34
CA VAL A 67 -12.52 -7.20 -22.22
C VAL A 67 -13.23 -7.93 -21.08
N SER A 68 -12.63 -8.98 -20.51
CA SER A 68 -13.27 -9.72 -19.41
C SER A 68 -13.35 -8.85 -18.14
N PRO A 69 -14.56 -8.67 -17.56
CA PRO A 69 -14.74 -7.98 -16.29
C PRO A 69 -14.68 -8.92 -15.09
N ASP A 70 -14.33 -10.20 -15.23
CA ASP A 70 -14.49 -11.22 -14.16
C ASP A 70 -13.71 -10.90 -12.88
N LYS A 71 -12.63 -10.13 -13.00
CA LYS A 71 -11.81 -9.65 -11.88
C LYS A 71 -12.20 -8.27 -11.35
N LEU A 72 -13.24 -7.66 -11.92
CA LEU A 72 -13.72 -6.32 -11.58
C LEU A 72 -15.00 -6.41 -10.74
N ARG A 73 -15.17 -5.43 -9.86
CA ARG A 73 -16.40 -5.23 -9.09
C ARG A 73 -17.31 -4.24 -9.79
N SER A 74 -18.56 -4.16 -9.31
CA SER A 74 -19.38 -3.00 -9.65
C SER A 74 -18.64 -1.72 -9.25
N GLY A 75 -18.53 -0.79 -10.20
CA GLY A 75 -17.81 0.44 -10.02
C GLY A 75 -17.56 1.19 -11.32
N THR A 76 -16.80 2.27 -11.22
CA THR A 76 -16.49 3.16 -12.33
C THR A 76 -15.04 2.99 -12.77
N TYR A 77 -14.87 2.77 -14.06
CA TYR A 77 -13.61 2.49 -14.72
C TYR A 77 -13.40 3.42 -15.90
N LYS A 78 -12.18 3.42 -16.43
CA LYS A 78 -11.83 4.15 -17.63
C LYS A 78 -11.10 3.21 -18.59
N ALA A 79 -11.61 3.14 -19.81
CA ALA A 79 -11.09 2.34 -20.89
C ALA A 79 -10.21 3.20 -21.81
N TYR A 80 -9.10 2.63 -22.24
CA TYR A 80 -8.11 3.27 -23.09
C TYR A 80 -7.82 2.37 -24.29
N LEU A 81 -7.92 2.91 -25.50
CA LEU A 81 -7.39 2.26 -26.70
C LEU A 81 -5.95 2.73 -26.92
N LEU A 82 -5.01 1.78 -26.95
CA LEU A 82 -3.57 2.02 -26.84
C LEU A 82 -2.82 1.35 -28.00
N ALA A 83 -1.76 2.01 -28.46
CA ALA A 83 -0.99 1.60 -29.63
C ALA A 83 0.12 0.61 -29.28
N GLU A 84 0.27 -0.42 -30.12
CA GLU A 84 1.50 -1.20 -30.30
C GLU A 84 2.15 -1.76 -29.01
N GLY A 85 1.36 -2.20 -28.04
CA GLY A 85 1.85 -2.70 -26.74
C GLY A 85 2.39 -1.60 -25.82
N GLY A 86 2.40 -0.35 -26.27
CA GLY A 86 2.74 0.83 -25.50
C GLY A 86 1.52 1.53 -24.92
N TYR A 87 1.73 2.78 -24.49
CA TYR A 87 0.72 3.58 -23.77
C TYR A 87 0.24 4.80 -24.57
N GLN A 88 0.62 4.91 -25.85
CA GLN A 88 0.15 5.99 -26.71
C GLN A 88 -1.36 5.86 -26.97
N LEU A 89 -2.10 6.95 -26.74
CA LEU A 89 -3.54 7.00 -26.91
C LEU A 89 -3.96 6.99 -28.39
N LEU A 90 -4.72 5.98 -28.79
CA LEU A 90 -5.34 5.91 -30.13
C LEU A 90 -6.73 6.54 -30.17
N ALA A 91 -7.40 6.68 -29.03
CA ALA A 91 -8.72 7.29 -28.90
C ALA A 91 -8.83 8.12 -27.62
N LYS A 92 -9.85 8.98 -27.54
CA LYS A 92 -10.20 9.64 -26.27
C LYS A 92 -10.57 8.56 -25.24
N PRO A 93 -10.01 8.58 -24.02
CA PRO A 93 -10.39 7.64 -22.97
C PRO A 93 -11.89 7.71 -22.66
N LEU A 94 -12.47 6.56 -22.31
CA LEU A 94 -13.91 6.41 -22.08
C LEU A 94 -14.18 5.98 -20.64
N VAL A 95 -14.95 6.77 -19.89
CA VAL A 95 -15.46 6.35 -18.58
C VAL A 95 -16.58 5.33 -18.80
N VAL A 96 -16.50 4.20 -18.10
CA VAL A 96 -17.47 3.10 -18.17
C VAL A 96 -17.84 2.61 -16.78
N ASN A 97 -19.08 2.16 -16.63
CA ASN A 97 -19.63 1.66 -15.37
C ASN A 97 -19.89 0.16 -15.47
N LEU A 98 -19.44 -0.60 -14.48
CA LEU A 98 -19.82 -2.00 -14.26
C LEU A 98 -20.89 -2.10 -13.16
N GLY A 99 -21.88 -2.98 -13.31
CA GLY A 99 -22.99 -3.13 -12.37
C GLY A 99 -24.02 -1.99 -12.42
N HIS A 100 -25.06 -2.09 -11.60
CA HIS A 100 -26.18 -1.15 -11.59
C HIS A 100 -25.85 0.12 -10.78
N ARG A 101 -26.49 1.26 -11.10
CA ARG A 101 -26.24 2.53 -10.39
C ARG A 101 -26.61 2.46 -8.90
N SER A 102 -27.53 1.57 -8.53
CA SER A 102 -27.88 1.28 -7.13
C SER A 102 -26.78 0.58 -6.33
N ASP A 103 -25.73 0.09 -6.99
CA ASP A 103 -24.63 -0.63 -6.35
C ASP A 103 -23.60 0.34 -5.72
N LEU A 104 -23.97 1.61 -5.51
CA LEU A 104 -23.13 2.62 -4.85
C LEU A 104 -22.72 2.12 -3.47
N ALA A 105 -21.41 1.95 -3.27
CA ALA A 105 -20.85 1.38 -2.04
C ALA A 105 -19.56 2.09 -1.66
N LEU A 106 -19.46 2.36 -0.35
CA LEU A 106 -18.24 2.83 0.27
C LEU A 106 -17.25 1.69 0.47
N PHE A 107 -15.95 2.00 0.36
CA PHE A 107 -14.90 1.06 0.75
C PHE A 107 -14.72 1.01 2.26
N THR A 108 -15.04 2.09 2.98
CA THR A 108 -15.03 2.19 4.44
C THR A 108 -16.20 3.06 4.93
N ASP A 109 -16.73 2.77 6.12
CA ASP A 109 -17.78 3.55 6.76
C ASP A 109 -17.25 4.82 7.45
N SER A 110 -15.96 4.81 7.80
CA SER A 110 -15.29 5.89 8.49
C SER A 110 -13.88 6.13 7.97
N PHE A 111 -13.42 7.38 8.07
CA PHE A 111 -12.08 7.80 7.67
C PHE A 111 -11.58 8.90 8.60
N THR A 112 -10.29 8.88 8.96
CA THR A 112 -9.65 9.98 9.68
C THR A 112 -8.63 10.62 8.75
N THR A 113 -8.66 11.94 8.58
CA THR A 113 -7.71 12.65 7.70
C THR A 113 -6.35 12.81 8.37
N HIS A 114 -5.39 13.47 7.71
CA HIS A 114 -4.28 14.07 8.45
C HIS A 114 -4.80 15.20 9.36
N ASN A 115 -3.98 15.62 10.32
CA ASN A 115 -4.36 16.66 11.25
C ASN A 115 -4.45 18.02 10.54
N ALA A 116 -5.42 18.84 10.92
CA ALA A 116 -5.49 20.26 10.60
C ALA A 116 -4.88 21.09 11.75
N ARG A 117 -4.52 22.35 11.48
CA ARG A 117 -4.09 23.31 12.50
C ARG A 117 -4.93 24.58 12.43
N GLN A 118 -5.32 25.10 13.59
CA GLN A 118 -6.04 26.37 13.69
C GLN A 118 -5.28 27.51 12.97
N GLY A 119 -5.98 28.19 12.07
CA GLY A 119 -5.46 29.29 11.27
C GLY A 119 -4.65 28.89 10.03
N GLU A 120 -4.45 27.60 9.77
CA GLU A 120 -3.80 27.10 8.55
C GLU A 120 -4.80 26.51 7.56
N ALA A 121 -4.50 26.62 6.26
CA ALA A 121 -5.31 25.98 5.22
C ALA A 121 -5.22 24.46 5.32
N PHE A 122 -6.37 23.81 5.23
CA PHE A 122 -6.51 22.36 5.26
C PHE A 122 -7.13 21.85 3.96
N THR A 123 -6.69 20.68 3.51
CA THR A 123 -7.35 19.93 2.44
C THR A 123 -7.21 18.43 2.66
N ALA A 124 -8.23 17.64 2.29
CA ALA A 124 -8.14 16.19 2.24
C ALA A 124 -9.05 15.66 1.12
N ASN A 125 -8.70 14.53 0.49
CA ASN A 125 -9.51 13.93 -0.56
C ASN A 125 -10.16 12.64 -0.07
N VAL A 126 -11.49 12.59 -0.06
CA VAL A 126 -12.30 11.39 0.24
C VAL A 126 -13.10 10.91 -0.96
N GLY A 127 -12.99 11.58 -2.11
CA GLY A 127 -13.72 11.33 -3.34
C GLY A 127 -13.49 9.94 -3.95
N ASN A 128 -12.38 9.30 -3.58
CA ASN A 128 -11.97 8.00 -4.12
C ASN A 128 -12.26 6.82 -3.18
N LEU A 129 -12.95 7.05 -2.06
CA LEU A 129 -13.32 6.02 -1.08
C LEU A 129 -14.66 5.30 -1.41
N VAL A 130 -15.10 5.40 -2.66
CA VAL A 130 -16.37 4.87 -3.15
C VAL A 130 -16.16 4.17 -4.49
N ASN A 131 -16.92 3.09 -4.75
CA ASN A 131 -16.79 2.32 -5.99
C ASN A 131 -17.19 3.08 -7.26
N ARG A 132 -17.93 4.20 -7.13
CA ARG A 132 -18.34 5.09 -8.23
C ARG A 132 -17.50 6.36 -8.36
N ALA A 133 -16.28 6.35 -7.83
CA ALA A 133 -15.35 7.46 -7.95
C ALA A 133 -14.98 7.74 -9.42
N GLY A 134 -15.08 9.00 -9.84
CA GLY A 134 -14.85 9.44 -11.22
C GLY A 134 -16.05 9.31 -12.16
N ASP A 135 -17.21 8.83 -11.70
CA ASP A 135 -18.47 8.89 -12.46
C ASP A 135 -19.01 10.33 -12.43
N PRO A 136 -19.33 10.95 -13.58
CA PRO A 136 -19.94 12.28 -13.63
C PRO A 136 -21.28 12.43 -12.88
N HIS A 137 -21.94 11.32 -12.56
CA HIS A 137 -23.18 11.31 -11.76
C HIS A 137 -22.95 11.13 -10.26
N THR A 138 -21.71 10.90 -9.83
CA THR A 138 -21.37 10.80 -8.41
C THR A 138 -21.00 12.17 -7.87
N HIS A 139 -21.79 12.64 -6.90
CA HIS A 139 -21.68 13.94 -6.29
C HIS A 139 -21.43 13.81 -4.78
N PHE A 140 -20.63 14.72 -4.24
CA PHE A 140 -20.25 14.77 -2.83
C PHE A 140 -20.72 16.08 -2.22
N SER A 141 -21.09 16.04 -0.94
CA SER A 141 -21.53 17.21 -0.17
C SER A 141 -21.36 16.94 1.32
N ALA A 142 -21.15 17.98 2.13
CA ALA A 142 -21.24 17.89 3.58
C ALA A 142 -22.71 18.04 4.02
N GLU A 143 -23.13 17.30 5.04
CA GLU A 143 -24.45 17.50 5.67
C GLU A 143 -24.42 18.63 6.73
N GLU A 144 -23.23 19.03 7.19
CA GLU A 144 -23.02 20.13 8.12
C GLU A 144 -23.16 21.49 7.42
N LEU A 145 -24.07 22.35 7.92
CA LEU A 145 -24.36 23.67 7.33
C LEU A 145 -23.45 24.80 7.85
N ASP A 146 -23.00 24.71 9.10
CA ASP A 146 -22.19 25.74 9.78
C ASP A 146 -20.85 25.15 10.25
N CYS A 147 -20.08 24.61 9.31
CA CYS A 147 -18.75 24.04 9.58
C CYS A 147 -17.65 24.86 8.92
N TRP A 148 -16.46 24.91 9.53
CA TRP A 148 -15.28 25.55 8.93
C TRP A 148 -14.72 24.78 7.73
N ALA A 149 -15.07 23.49 7.61
CA ALA A 149 -14.66 22.61 6.53
C ALA A 149 -15.84 22.37 5.57
N GLU A 150 -15.60 22.59 4.29
CA GLU A 150 -16.54 22.36 3.20
C GLU A 150 -16.10 21.15 2.37
N VAL A 151 -17.06 20.52 1.67
CA VAL A 151 -16.81 19.40 0.76
C VAL A 151 -17.30 19.81 -0.63
N ASP A 152 -16.41 19.75 -1.62
CA ASP A 152 -16.78 20.01 -3.01
C ASP A 152 -17.46 18.80 -3.67
N GLU A 153 -17.94 19.01 -4.89
CA GLU A 153 -18.63 18.01 -5.72
C GLU A 153 -17.77 16.79 -6.08
N GLN A 154 -16.46 16.83 -5.85
CA GLN A 154 -15.52 15.74 -6.11
C GLN A 154 -15.05 15.05 -4.82
N GLY A 155 -15.53 15.49 -3.65
CA GLY A 155 -15.14 14.93 -2.36
C GLY A 155 -13.80 15.48 -1.84
N ILE A 156 -13.37 16.66 -2.30
CA ILE A 156 -12.28 17.40 -1.67
C ILE A 156 -12.84 18.19 -0.49
N ILE A 157 -12.31 17.88 0.69
CA ILE A 157 -12.52 18.65 1.90
C ILE A 157 -11.55 19.83 1.87
N SER A 158 -12.01 21.04 2.19
CA SER A 158 -11.13 22.20 2.36
C SER A 158 -11.66 23.19 3.39
N GLY A 159 -10.78 24.02 3.95
CA GLY A 159 -11.17 25.04 4.92
C GLY A 159 -10.01 25.60 5.73
N VAL A 160 -10.31 26.51 6.66
CA VAL A 160 -9.35 27.04 7.65
C VAL A 160 -9.99 26.92 9.03
N PRO A 161 -9.50 26.04 9.93
CA PRO A 161 -10.10 25.90 11.25
C PRO A 161 -9.94 27.22 12.05
N PRO A 162 -11.02 27.80 12.60
CA PRO A 162 -10.94 28.98 13.46
C PRO A 162 -10.24 28.69 14.80
N ALA A 163 -9.94 29.74 15.57
CA ALA A 163 -9.17 29.64 16.82
C ALA A 163 -9.85 28.80 17.92
N ASP A 164 -11.17 28.63 17.86
CA ASP A 164 -11.98 27.82 18.77
C ASP A 164 -12.30 26.43 18.22
N ALA A 165 -11.84 26.09 17.00
CA ALA A 165 -12.09 24.78 16.40
C ALA A 165 -11.45 23.66 17.20
N SER A 166 -12.21 22.57 17.36
CA SER A 166 -11.75 21.28 17.88
C SER A 166 -11.84 20.21 16.79
N ASP A 167 -11.44 18.98 17.12
CA ASP A 167 -11.69 17.81 16.29
C ASP A 167 -13.10 17.86 15.70
N THR A 168 -13.18 17.79 14.37
CA THR A 168 -14.39 18.04 13.60
C THR A 168 -14.81 16.76 12.91
N THR A 169 -16.07 16.37 13.03
CA THR A 169 -16.63 15.23 12.29
C THR A 169 -17.54 15.75 11.19
N LEU A 170 -17.31 15.33 9.95
CA LEU A 170 -18.17 15.58 8.80
C LEU A 170 -18.94 14.31 8.44
N HIS A 171 -20.20 14.45 8.07
CA HIS A 171 -20.98 13.41 7.41
C HIS A 171 -21.03 13.73 5.92
N VAL A 172 -20.10 13.11 5.18
CA VAL A 172 -20.00 13.31 3.74
C VAL A 172 -21.07 12.47 3.06
N ARG A 173 -22.04 13.14 2.46
CA ARG A 173 -23.11 12.53 1.67
C ARG A 173 -22.61 12.33 0.24
N ILE A 174 -22.59 11.08 -0.20
CA ILE A 174 -22.26 10.69 -1.59
C ILE A 174 -23.55 10.24 -2.28
N GLN A 175 -23.86 10.86 -3.41
CA GLN A 175 -25.04 10.55 -4.21
C GLN A 175 -24.66 10.15 -5.62
N ASN A 176 -25.22 9.04 -6.11
CA ASN A 176 -25.22 8.68 -7.54
C ASN A 176 -26.67 8.47 -7.97
N ASP A 177 -27.20 9.42 -8.74
CA ASP A 177 -28.62 9.59 -9.03
C ASP A 177 -29.52 9.52 -7.78
N ALA A 178 -30.34 8.48 -7.63
CA ALA A 178 -31.25 8.30 -6.50
C ALA A 178 -30.62 7.60 -5.29
N THR A 179 -29.43 7.02 -5.44
CA THR A 179 -28.77 6.23 -4.40
C THR A 179 -27.85 7.12 -3.58
N ILE A 180 -27.90 6.98 -2.25
CA ILE A 180 -27.14 7.81 -1.31
C ILE A 180 -26.44 6.92 -0.30
N VAL A 181 -25.16 7.17 -0.06
CA VAL A 181 -24.38 6.60 1.04
C VAL A 181 -23.71 7.71 1.85
N ARG A 182 -23.29 7.42 3.08
CA ARG A 182 -22.71 8.41 4.00
C ARG A 182 -21.38 7.92 4.56
N LEU A 183 -20.35 8.73 4.43
CA LEU A 183 -19.03 8.49 5.01
C LEU A 183 -18.85 9.41 6.22
N ARG A 184 -18.47 8.83 7.37
CA ARG A 184 -18.09 9.61 8.55
C ARG A 184 -16.61 9.98 8.48
N VAL A 185 -16.29 11.27 8.36
CA VAL A 185 -14.91 11.75 8.30
C VAL A 185 -14.54 12.49 9.57
N LEU A 186 -13.47 12.06 10.26
CA LEU A 186 -12.88 12.78 11.38
C LEU A 186 -11.69 13.61 10.89
N ILE A 187 -11.71 14.91 11.18
CA ILE A 187 -10.60 15.83 10.98
C ILE A 187 -10.07 16.21 12.36
N PRO A 188 -8.93 15.64 12.81
CA PRO A 188 -8.31 16.07 14.06
C PRO A 188 -7.78 17.50 13.92
N VAL A 189 -8.02 18.36 14.90
CA VAL A 189 -7.60 19.78 14.86
C VAL A 189 -6.62 20.07 15.99
N ARG A 190 -5.41 20.49 15.63
CA ARG A 190 -4.38 20.96 16.56
C ARG A 190 -4.48 22.46 16.76
N LYS A 191 -4.13 22.93 17.96
CA LYS A 191 -4.05 24.37 18.19
C LYS A 191 -2.94 25.01 17.37
N HIS A 192 -3.05 26.32 17.14
CA HIS A 192 -2.12 27.09 16.32
C HIS A 192 -0.62 26.88 16.66
N ASN A 193 -0.28 26.68 17.94
CA ASN A 193 1.11 26.51 18.40
C ASN A 193 1.47 25.05 18.76
N GLU A 194 0.60 24.09 18.47
CA GLU A 194 0.85 22.67 18.75
C GLU A 194 1.49 21.99 17.54
N THR A 195 2.37 21.02 17.79
CA THR A 195 2.97 20.17 16.75
C THR A 195 1.86 19.44 16.00
N LEU A 196 1.96 19.42 14.66
CA LEU A 196 0.90 18.83 13.85
C LEU A 196 0.80 17.33 14.07
N VAL A 197 1.93 16.64 14.25
CA VAL A 197 2.02 15.17 14.38
C VAL A 197 2.80 14.78 15.63
N GLU A 198 2.09 14.36 16.68
CA GLU A 198 2.70 13.84 17.93
C GLU A 198 2.70 12.32 18.01
N GLN A 199 1.92 11.66 17.15
CA GLN A 199 1.82 10.21 17.08
C GLN A 199 1.86 9.77 15.64
N LEU A 200 2.57 8.67 15.38
CA LEU A 200 2.72 8.11 14.04
C LEU A 200 2.46 6.61 14.06
N ARG A 201 1.61 6.12 13.15
CA ARG A 201 1.33 4.71 12.90
C ARG A 201 2.06 4.24 11.65
N VAL A 202 3.15 3.51 11.87
CA VAL A 202 4.01 2.98 10.81
C VAL A 202 3.69 1.51 10.58
N LEU A 203 3.46 1.16 9.32
CA LEU A 203 3.13 -0.19 8.89
C LEU A 203 4.19 -0.74 7.94
N SER A 204 4.64 -1.98 8.16
CA SER A 204 5.29 -2.81 7.13
C SER A 204 4.28 -3.82 6.60
N PHE A 205 4.09 -3.93 5.29
CA PHE A 205 3.08 -4.82 4.72
C PHE A 205 3.44 -5.38 3.33
N ASN A 206 3.81 -6.65 3.27
CA ASN A 206 3.87 -7.41 2.02
C ASN A 206 2.43 -7.62 1.51
N LEU A 207 2.15 -7.17 0.29
CA LEU A 207 0.80 -7.20 -0.27
C LEU A 207 0.40 -8.56 -0.85
N TRP A 208 1.32 -9.51 -1.02
CA TRP A 208 1.12 -10.76 -1.75
C TRP A 208 0.68 -10.52 -3.20
N VAL A 209 1.64 -10.16 -4.05
CA VAL A 209 1.42 -9.75 -5.45
C VAL A 209 0.32 -8.69 -5.55
N GLY A 210 0.45 -7.60 -4.77
CA GLY A 210 -0.54 -6.52 -4.72
C GLY A 210 -1.88 -6.86 -4.05
N GLY A 211 -2.03 -8.08 -3.54
CA GLY A 211 -3.26 -8.67 -3.01
C GLY A 211 -4.08 -9.42 -4.07
N GLN A 212 -3.54 -9.58 -5.28
CA GLN A 212 -4.25 -10.17 -6.41
C GLN A 212 -4.79 -11.60 -6.20
N PRO A 213 -4.19 -12.47 -5.36
CA PRO A 213 -4.76 -13.77 -5.04
C PRO A 213 -6.10 -13.69 -4.27
N VAL A 214 -6.44 -12.53 -3.70
CA VAL A 214 -7.70 -12.31 -2.98
C VAL A 214 -8.64 -11.44 -3.81
N ASN A 215 -9.85 -11.95 -4.01
CA ASN A 215 -10.93 -11.24 -4.68
C ASN A 215 -11.19 -9.93 -3.94
N ASN A 216 -11.23 -8.83 -4.69
CA ASN A 216 -11.63 -7.51 -4.19
C ASN A 216 -10.65 -6.96 -3.16
N HIS A 217 -9.37 -7.28 -3.32
CA HIS A 217 -8.31 -6.84 -2.44
C HIS A 217 -8.22 -5.30 -2.35
N HIS A 218 -8.58 -4.56 -3.41
CA HIS A 218 -8.50 -3.10 -3.43
C HIS A 218 -9.30 -2.43 -2.30
N GLU A 219 -10.60 -2.69 -2.22
CA GLU A 219 -11.47 -2.11 -1.19
C GLU A 219 -11.17 -2.67 0.22
N LYS A 220 -10.75 -3.94 0.31
CA LYS A 220 -10.30 -4.57 1.56
C LYS A 220 -9.05 -3.88 2.13
N GLN A 221 -8.06 -3.59 1.27
CA GLN A 221 -6.84 -2.87 1.65
C GLN A 221 -7.14 -1.42 2.07
N ILE A 222 -7.98 -0.70 1.32
CA ILE A 222 -8.40 0.67 1.68
C ILE A 222 -9.11 0.68 3.04
N ARG A 223 -10.06 -0.24 3.24
CA ARG A 223 -10.78 -0.40 4.50
C ARG A 223 -9.84 -0.68 5.66
N PHE A 224 -8.91 -1.61 5.48
CA PHE A 224 -7.89 -1.93 6.47
C PHE A 224 -7.07 -0.68 6.87
N PHE A 225 -6.57 0.08 5.90
CA PHE A 225 -5.78 1.29 6.16
C PHE A 225 -6.58 2.40 6.85
N ALA A 226 -7.85 2.57 6.45
CA ALA A 226 -8.74 3.54 7.06
C ALA A 226 -9.08 3.16 8.52
N GLN A 227 -9.45 1.90 8.77
CA GLN A 227 -9.91 1.41 10.07
C GLN A 227 -8.78 1.33 11.10
N GLU A 228 -7.57 0.92 10.70
CA GLU A 228 -6.39 0.96 11.58
C GLU A 228 -5.76 2.36 11.68
N ASN A 229 -6.33 3.34 10.97
CA ASN A 229 -5.90 4.73 10.95
C ASN A 229 -4.40 4.90 10.62
N ILE A 230 -3.91 4.13 9.65
CA ILE A 230 -2.48 4.07 9.30
C ILE A 230 -1.96 5.43 8.82
N ASP A 231 -0.75 5.82 9.18
CA ASP A 231 -0.15 7.09 8.75
C ASP A 231 0.84 6.91 7.59
N ILE A 232 1.72 5.91 7.69
CA ILE A 232 2.77 5.60 6.70
C ILE A 232 2.90 4.09 6.55
N VAL A 233 3.02 3.62 5.31
CA VAL A 233 3.19 2.21 4.96
C VAL A 233 4.41 2.03 4.07
N GLY A 234 5.31 1.13 4.47
CA GLY A 234 6.24 0.49 3.53
C GLY A 234 5.62 -0.80 3.00
N MET A 235 5.44 -0.87 1.68
CA MET A 235 4.79 -1.99 0.99
C MET A 235 5.80 -2.84 0.22
N GLN A 236 5.62 -4.16 0.23
CA GLN A 236 6.37 -5.13 -0.56
C GLN A 236 5.44 -5.90 -1.50
N GLU A 237 5.99 -6.57 -2.52
CA GLU A 237 5.22 -7.17 -3.62
C GLU A 237 4.19 -6.22 -4.22
N SER A 238 4.62 -4.98 -4.42
CA SER A 238 3.78 -3.85 -4.82
C SER A 238 4.07 -3.39 -6.26
N GLY A 239 4.78 -4.21 -7.03
CA GLY A 239 5.06 -3.96 -8.45
C GLY A 239 3.79 -3.75 -9.29
N GLY A 240 3.92 -3.13 -10.46
CA GLY A 240 2.75 -2.79 -11.29
C GLY A 240 1.95 -1.58 -10.77
N GLY A 241 2.49 -0.81 -9.82
CA GLY A 241 1.89 0.45 -9.35
C GLY A 241 0.85 0.31 -8.23
N HIS A 242 0.92 -0.75 -7.42
CA HIS A 242 -0.04 -0.98 -6.35
C HIS A 242 0.02 0.08 -5.23
N GLY A 243 1.20 0.65 -4.95
CA GLY A 243 1.35 1.78 -4.02
C GLY A 243 0.67 3.04 -4.52
N ILE A 244 0.84 3.38 -5.81
CA ILE A 244 0.16 4.51 -6.46
C ILE A 244 -1.36 4.34 -6.41
N ARG A 245 -1.85 3.14 -6.73
CA ARG A 245 -3.28 2.81 -6.70
C ARG A 245 -3.89 3.07 -5.32
N LEU A 246 -3.23 2.59 -4.26
CA LEU A 246 -3.74 2.72 -2.88
C LEU A 246 -3.64 4.17 -2.39
N ALA A 247 -2.54 4.88 -2.70
CA ALA A 247 -2.39 6.27 -2.33
C ALA A 247 -3.44 7.17 -3.01
N ARG A 248 -3.73 6.97 -4.29
CA ARG A 248 -4.79 7.71 -5.00
C ARG A 248 -6.17 7.48 -4.39
N ALA A 249 -6.49 6.25 -4.01
CA ALA A 249 -7.77 5.93 -3.38
C ALA A 249 -7.94 6.61 -2.02
N LEU A 250 -6.85 6.70 -1.24
CA LEU A 250 -6.85 7.33 0.08
C LEU A 250 -6.65 8.85 0.07
N GLY A 251 -6.33 9.45 -1.09
CA GLY A 251 -5.95 10.85 -1.18
C GLY A 251 -4.57 11.16 -0.58
N TRP A 252 -3.65 10.18 -0.62
CA TRP A 252 -2.33 10.24 0.02
C TRP A 252 -1.21 10.38 -1.01
N HIS A 253 0.03 10.56 -0.51
CA HIS A 253 1.24 10.59 -1.31
C HIS A 253 1.86 9.20 -1.44
N SER A 254 2.60 8.98 -2.53
CA SER A 254 3.33 7.72 -2.74
C SER A 254 4.65 7.91 -3.47
N TRP A 255 5.62 7.08 -3.13
CA TRP A 255 6.73 6.71 -3.99
C TRP A 255 6.59 5.22 -4.39
N GLN A 256 6.91 4.89 -5.63
CA GLN A 256 6.76 3.55 -6.20
C GLN A 256 8.05 3.14 -6.92
N GLY A 257 8.69 2.08 -6.44
CA GLY A 257 9.74 1.36 -7.14
C GLY A 257 9.20 0.17 -7.93
N PRO A 258 10.08 -0.67 -8.50
CA PRO A 258 9.67 -1.85 -9.26
C PRO A 258 8.90 -2.91 -8.44
N ASP A 259 9.16 -2.99 -7.14
CA ASP A 259 8.64 -4.03 -6.25
C ASP A 259 8.21 -3.49 -4.88
N VAL A 260 8.91 -2.48 -4.36
CA VAL A 260 8.56 -1.80 -3.11
C VAL A 260 7.90 -0.45 -3.36
N ALA A 261 7.04 -0.03 -2.44
CA ALA A 261 6.43 1.29 -2.44
C ALA A 261 6.39 1.88 -1.02
N ILE A 262 6.26 3.21 -0.94
CA ILE A 262 6.04 3.93 0.31
C ILE A 262 4.80 4.80 0.12
N VAL A 263 3.80 4.67 0.99
CA VAL A 263 2.54 5.40 0.94
C VAL A 263 2.35 6.14 2.26
N THR A 264 2.04 7.44 2.21
CA THR A 264 2.02 8.32 3.39
C THR A 264 0.94 9.40 3.28
N ARG A 265 0.27 9.67 4.41
CA ARG A 265 -0.65 10.83 4.55
C ARG A 265 0.04 12.18 4.34
N TYR A 266 1.32 12.24 4.65
CA TYR A 266 2.10 13.47 4.69
C TYR A 266 2.94 13.64 3.42
N PRO A 267 3.22 14.89 2.99
CA PRO A 267 3.99 15.16 1.79
C PRO A 267 5.36 14.47 1.78
N ILE A 268 5.68 13.86 0.64
CA ILE A 268 7.04 13.40 0.33
C ILE A 268 7.83 14.63 -0.12
N ALA A 269 8.77 15.07 0.71
CA ALA A 269 9.60 16.24 0.45
C ALA A 269 10.75 15.93 -0.52
N GLU A 270 11.27 14.71 -0.47
CA GLU A 270 12.43 14.28 -1.25
C GLU A 270 12.38 12.77 -1.48
N VAL A 271 12.74 12.33 -2.69
CA VAL A 271 13.05 10.92 -2.97
C VAL A 271 14.56 10.75 -2.82
N LEU A 272 14.98 9.81 -1.98
CA LEU A 272 16.38 9.57 -1.68
C LEU A 272 16.90 8.42 -2.55
N GLU A 273 18.20 8.47 -2.87
CA GLU A 273 18.87 7.37 -3.55
C GLU A 273 18.90 6.12 -2.66
N ALA A 274 18.51 4.99 -3.23
CA ALA A 274 18.43 3.71 -2.54
C ALA A 274 18.88 2.58 -3.48
N PRO A 275 19.61 1.56 -2.99
CA PRO A 275 19.99 0.43 -3.81
C PRO A 275 18.77 -0.40 -4.24
N ALA A 276 18.97 -1.30 -5.21
CA ALA A 276 17.95 -2.25 -5.64
C ALA A 276 17.33 -2.99 -4.44
N LYS A 277 16.09 -3.46 -4.61
CA LYS A 277 15.27 -4.09 -3.55
C LYS A 277 14.88 -3.17 -2.39
N SER A 278 15.16 -1.86 -2.50
CA SER A 278 14.79 -0.88 -1.49
C SER A 278 14.31 0.44 -2.08
N GLY A 279 13.77 1.30 -1.22
CA GLY A 279 13.35 2.64 -1.53
C GLY A 279 13.41 3.53 -0.30
N ALA A 280 13.64 4.82 -0.50
CA ALA A 280 13.80 5.78 0.58
C ALA A 280 13.22 7.15 0.24
N VAL A 281 12.54 7.77 1.20
CA VAL A 281 11.98 9.11 1.07
C VAL A 281 12.16 9.92 2.34
N ARG A 282 12.24 11.25 2.18
CA ARG A 282 12.06 12.22 3.26
C ARG A 282 10.60 12.64 3.29
N ILE A 283 9.97 12.54 4.45
CA ILE A 283 8.54 12.86 4.65
C ILE A 283 8.43 14.04 5.61
N SER A 284 7.67 15.06 5.22
CA SER A 284 7.49 16.26 6.04
C SER A 284 6.20 16.19 6.84
N LEU A 285 6.32 16.03 8.16
CA LEU A 285 5.16 15.89 9.06
C LEU A 285 4.54 17.24 9.44
N ASP A 286 5.35 18.29 9.52
CA ASP A 286 4.98 19.62 10.00
C ASP A 286 6.05 20.65 9.59
N GLY A 287 6.48 20.58 8.33
CA GLY A 287 7.65 21.30 7.82
C GLY A 287 8.99 20.67 8.19
N THR A 288 10.08 21.26 7.69
CA THR A 288 11.42 20.64 7.64
C THR A 288 12.02 20.26 8.99
N LYS A 289 11.60 20.91 10.09
CA LYS A 289 12.08 20.59 11.46
C LYS A 289 11.48 19.29 12.01
N SER A 290 10.38 18.84 11.41
CA SER A 290 9.64 17.64 11.80
C SER A 290 9.75 16.55 10.72
N ASP A 291 10.67 16.71 9.77
CA ASP A 291 10.93 15.70 8.76
C ASP A 291 11.39 14.38 9.40
N ILE A 292 11.05 13.30 8.72
CA ILE A 292 11.57 11.96 8.99
C ILE A 292 12.15 11.38 7.70
N VAL A 293 13.03 10.38 7.85
CA VAL A 293 13.47 9.54 6.73
C VAL A 293 12.82 8.17 6.86
N PHE A 294 12.28 7.67 5.76
CA PHE A 294 11.58 6.40 5.72
C PHE A 294 12.16 5.51 4.62
N TRP A 295 12.71 4.37 5.04
CA TRP A 295 13.24 3.33 4.17
C TRP A 295 12.29 2.13 4.14
N ASN A 296 12.25 1.45 3.01
CA ASN A 296 11.51 0.21 2.83
C ASN A 296 12.30 -0.79 1.97
N CYS A 297 12.24 -2.09 2.26
CA CYS A 297 12.87 -3.13 1.44
C CYS A 297 12.02 -4.39 1.23
N HIS A 298 12.38 -5.16 0.20
CA HIS A 298 11.91 -6.52 -0.03
C HIS A 298 13.08 -7.37 -0.53
N LEU A 299 13.71 -8.12 0.37
CA LEU A 299 14.95 -8.85 0.08
C LEU A 299 14.67 -10.17 -0.66
N GLY A 300 15.70 -10.79 -1.24
CA GLY A 300 15.60 -12.08 -1.91
C GLY A 300 14.94 -13.16 -1.05
N TYR A 301 14.14 -14.05 -1.64
CA TYR A 301 13.32 -15.01 -0.88
C TYR A 301 13.86 -16.45 -0.91
N ASP A 302 14.55 -16.85 -1.99
CA ASP A 302 15.02 -18.23 -2.20
C ASP A 302 16.54 -18.30 -2.40
N PRO A 303 17.24 -19.32 -1.85
CA PRO A 303 16.75 -20.35 -0.91
C PRO A 303 16.35 -19.76 0.45
N TYR A 304 15.50 -20.44 1.23
CA TYR A 304 15.04 -19.99 2.56
C TYR A 304 15.69 -20.80 3.69
N GLY A 305 16.41 -20.13 4.59
CA GLY A 305 17.22 -20.79 5.62
C GLY A 305 16.44 -21.72 6.57
N PRO A 306 15.24 -21.36 7.05
CA PRO A 306 14.41 -22.28 7.84
C PRO A 306 14.02 -23.57 7.12
N TYR A 307 13.84 -23.56 5.79
CA TYR A 307 13.68 -24.80 5.03
C TYR A 307 14.95 -25.64 5.04
N ASP A 308 16.10 -25.00 4.81
CA ASP A 308 17.38 -25.70 4.79
C ASP A 308 17.67 -26.39 6.14
N PHE A 309 17.27 -25.79 7.26
CA PHE A 309 17.36 -26.40 8.59
C PHE A 309 16.29 -27.47 8.85
N CYS A 310 15.02 -27.11 8.67
CA CYS A 310 13.91 -27.93 9.17
C CYS A 310 13.53 -29.07 8.24
N PHE A 311 13.78 -28.94 6.95
CA PHE A 311 13.43 -29.96 5.96
C PHE A 311 14.66 -30.73 5.46
N ASP A 312 15.74 -30.02 5.16
CA ASP A 312 16.92 -30.60 4.54
C ASP A 312 18.03 -30.93 5.55
N HIS A 313 17.87 -30.52 6.81
CA HIS A 313 18.80 -30.76 7.92
C HIS A 313 20.25 -30.37 7.59
N MET A 314 20.42 -29.25 6.88
CA MET A 314 21.73 -28.75 6.49
C MET A 314 22.53 -28.25 7.69
N SER A 315 23.86 -28.27 7.57
CA SER A 315 24.74 -27.66 8.57
C SER A 315 24.63 -26.13 8.56
N PHE A 316 24.89 -25.50 9.70
CA PHE A 316 24.88 -24.05 9.84
C PHE A 316 25.70 -23.33 8.77
N ASP A 317 26.95 -23.77 8.53
CA ASP A 317 27.83 -23.18 7.51
C ASP A 317 27.21 -23.24 6.11
N LYS A 318 26.50 -24.32 5.80
CA LYS A 318 25.84 -24.48 4.51
C LYS A 318 24.62 -23.57 4.38
N VAL A 319 23.83 -23.42 5.45
CA VAL A 319 22.70 -22.48 5.48
C VAL A 319 23.19 -21.05 5.33
N MET A 320 24.25 -20.63 6.04
CA MET A 320 24.80 -19.28 5.90
C MET A 320 25.38 -19.02 4.50
N GLN A 321 25.97 -20.04 3.85
CA GLN A 321 26.36 -19.93 2.44
C GLN A 321 25.15 -19.68 1.53
N ARG A 322 24.03 -20.36 1.79
CA ARG A 322 22.79 -20.24 1.02
C ARG A 322 22.06 -18.92 1.29
N GLU A 323 22.12 -18.40 2.52
CA GLU A 323 21.69 -17.03 2.85
C GLU A 323 22.46 -15.94 2.10
N ALA A 324 23.71 -16.20 1.72
CA ALA A 324 24.44 -15.30 0.84
C ALA A 324 24.01 -15.48 -0.63
N GLN A 325 23.72 -16.71 -1.05
CA GLN A 325 23.27 -17.04 -2.41
C GLN A 325 21.86 -16.55 -2.71
N SER A 326 20.99 -16.42 -1.70
CA SER A 326 19.62 -15.92 -1.85
C SER A 326 19.52 -14.46 -2.25
N GLY A 327 20.64 -13.73 -2.22
CA GLY A 327 20.68 -12.29 -2.43
C GLY A 327 20.47 -11.48 -1.15
N ARG A 328 19.83 -12.04 -0.11
CA ARG A 328 19.51 -11.31 1.12
C ARG A 328 20.72 -10.68 1.78
N THR A 329 21.79 -11.45 1.97
CA THR A 329 23.00 -10.95 2.66
C THR A 329 23.69 -9.80 1.91
N PRO A 330 23.99 -9.89 0.59
CA PRO A 330 24.55 -8.76 -0.14
C PRO A 330 23.58 -7.57 -0.23
N GLU A 331 22.28 -7.80 -0.38
CA GLU A 331 21.27 -6.72 -0.45
C GLU A 331 21.17 -5.93 0.86
N ILE A 332 21.02 -6.61 2.00
CA ILE A 332 20.99 -5.90 3.30
C ILE A 332 22.31 -5.18 3.56
N THR A 333 23.44 -5.74 3.12
CA THR A 333 24.75 -5.08 3.26
C THR A 333 24.79 -3.78 2.48
N ALA A 334 24.31 -3.78 1.23
CA ALA A 334 24.25 -2.58 0.40
C ALA A 334 23.30 -1.52 0.99
N ILE A 335 22.14 -1.93 1.50
CA ILE A 335 21.20 -1.01 2.16
C ILE A 335 21.84 -0.40 3.42
N MET A 336 22.51 -1.21 4.25
CA MET A 336 23.17 -0.73 5.47
C MET A 336 24.33 0.24 5.18
N GLU A 337 25.03 0.10 4.05
CA GLU A 337 26.02 1.08 3.63
C GLU A 337 25.35 2.40 3.19
N SER A 338 24.26 2.31 2.40
CA SER A 338 23.54 3.48 1.89
C SER A 338 22.85 4.30 3.00
N ILE A 339 22.26 3.63 3.98
CA ILE A 339 21.49 4.26 5.08
C ILE A 339 22.37 4.87 6.18
N LYS A 340 23.69 4.60 6.16
CA LYS A 340 24.62 4.95 7.26
C LYS A 340 24.59 6.43 7.64
N GLY A 341 24.45 7.32 6.65
CA GLY A 341 24.32 8.76 6.86
C GLY A 341 23.04 9.12 7.63
N ASP A 342 21.92 8.49 7.28
CA ASP A 342 20.63 8.69 7.95
C ASP A 342 20.66 8.16 9.38
N ILE A 343 21.29 6.99 9.61
CA ILE A 343 21.48 6.44 10.95
C ILE A 343 22.26 7.42 11.84
N ALA A 344 23.36 7.99 11.31
CA ALA A 344 24.17 8.95 12.05
C ALA A 344 23.40 10.26 12.37
N ASN A 345 22.46 10.65 11.51
CA ASN A 345 21.65 11.86 11.66
C ASN A 345 20.30 11.64 12.37
N ALA A 346 20.00 10.41 12.80
CA ALA A 346 18.67 10.00 13.25
C ALA A 346 18.15 10.75 14.50
N ASP A 347 19.05 11.30 15.34
CA ASP A 347 18.64 12.11 16.49
C ASP A 347 18.14 13.52 16.11
N HIS A 348 18.45 13.96 14.89
CA HIS A 348 17.95 15.21 14.30
C HIS A 348 16.75 14.95 13.40
N VAL A 349 16.87 13.99 12.48
CA VAL A 349 15.83 13.58 11.53
C VAL A 349 15.53 12.09 11.77
N PRO A 350 14.47 11.74 12.51
CA PRO A 350 14.17 10.36 12.87
C PRO A 350 14.08 9.44 11.64
N LEU A 351 14.55 8.21 11.82
CA LEU A 351 14.68 7.22 10.75
C LEU A 351 13.78 6.02 11.05
N PHE A 352 13.06 5.57 10.03
CA PHE A 352 12.33 4.30 10.00
C PHE A 352 12.85 3.42 8.88
N PHE A 353 12.90 2.12 9.11
CA PHE A 353 13.23 1.13 8.10
C PHE A 353 12.29 -0.07 8.20
N THR A 354 11.41 -0.22 7.21
CA THR A 354 10.44 -1.31 7.13
C THR A 354 10.83 -2.31 6.05
N GLY A 355 10.20 -3.47 6.06
CA GLY A 355 10.37 -4.41 4.97
C GLY A 355 9.90 -5.82 5.27
N ASP A 356 9.86 -6.59 4.18
CA ASP A 356 9.95 -8.04 4.21
C ASP A 356 11.41 -8.42 3.97
N PHE A 357 12.04 -9.00 4.98
CA PHE A 357 13.46 -9.33 4.96
C PHE A 357 13.69 -10.78 4.51
N ASN A 358 12.62 -11.55 4.28
CA ASN A 358 12.65 -12.94 3.85
C ASN A 358 13.58 -13.85 4.68
N ALA A 359 13.82 -13.48 5.94
CA ALA A 359 14.65 -14.21 6.86
C ALA A 359 14.24 -13.88 8.31
N PRO A 360 14.32 -14.84 9.24
CA PRO A 360 13.94 -14.62 10.62
C PRO A 360 14.85 -13.65 11.38
N SER A 361 14.44 -13.26 12.58
CA SER A 361 15.28 -12.45 13.47
C SER A 361 16.29 -13.30 14.25
N HIS A 362 17.51 -12.80 14.39
CA HIS A 362 18.51 -13.32 15.34
C HIS A 362 18.04 -13.18 16.81
N LEU A 363 17.07 -12.31 17.08
CA LEU A 363 16.43 -12.16 18.40
C LEU A 363 15.33 -13.20 18.64
N ASP A 364 14.84 -13.85 17.58
CA ASP A 364 13.76 -14.83 17.66
C ASP A 364 14.31 -16.24 17.60
N TRP A 365 15.29 -16.50 16.74
CA TRP A 365 16.01 -17.77 16.65
C TRP A 365 17.12 -17.80 17.71
N ILE A 366 16.75 -18.25 18.92
CA ILE A 366 17.61 -18.37 20.10
C ILE A 366 17.39 -19.73 20.76
N ASP A 367 18.28 -20.12 21.69
CA ASP A 367 18.19 -21.43 22.35
C ASP A 367 16.85 -21.65 23.09
N ALA A 368 16.25 -20.59 23.61
CA ALA A 368 14.96 -20.65 24.31
C ALA A 368 13.77 -20.96 23.39
N THR A 369 13.89 -20.72 22.08
CA THR A 369 12.84 -20.94 21.08
C THR A 369 13.17 -22.08 20.12
N LYS A 370 14.28 -22.80 20.31
CA LYS A 370 14.76 -23.85 19.39
C LYS A 370 13.73 -24.93 19.05
N ASP A 371 12.84 -25.27 19.99
CA ASP A 371 11.80 -26.28 19.76
C ASP A 371 10.75 -25.80 18.73
N GLN A 372 10.64 -24.49 18.52
CA GLN A 372 9.84 -23.87 17.46
C GLN A 372 10.59 -23.84 16.11
N HIS A 373 11.91 -23.95 16.15
CA HIS A 373 12.83 -23.85 14.99
C HIS A 373 13.55 -25.18 14.77
N CYS A 374 12.80 -26.29 14.76
CA CYS A 374 13.30 -27.64 14.44
C CYS A 374 14.56 -28.08 15.22
N GLY A 375 14.70 -27.62 16.46
CA GLY A 375 15.83 -27.93 17.34
C GLY A 375 17.05 -27.03 17.14
N VAL A 376 16.98 -26.05 16.24
CA VAL A 376 18.04 -25.08 15.96
C VAL A 376 17.93 -23.89 16.90
N GLY A 377 19.01 -23.61 17.64
CA GLY A 377 19.11 -22.50 18.58
C GLY A 377 19.54 -21.19 17.92
N TYR A 378 20.43 -20.47 18.59
CA TYR A 378 20.90 -19.17 18.10
C TYR A 378 21.38 -19.22 16.64
N THR A 379 20.77 -18.38 15.80
CA THR A 379 21.16 -18.21 14.40
C THR A 379 21.38 -16.73 14.09
N GLU A 380 22.58 -16.39 13.65
CA GLU A 380 22.98 -15.01 13.35
C GLU A 380 22.49 -14.59 11.95
N TRP A 381 21.17 -14.52 11.76
CA TRP A 381 20.59 -14.10 10.48
C TRP A 381 21.11 -12.72 10.05
N PRO A 382 21.85 -12.61 8.92
CA PRO A 382 22.51 -11.35 8.55
C PRO A 382 21.54 -10.18 8.33
N THR A 383 20.33 -10.49 7.86
CA THR A 383 19.26 -9.54 7.54
C THR A 383 18.72 -8.78 8.75
N SER A 384 18.74 -9.40 9.93
CA SER A 384 18.33 -8.76 11.18
C SER A 384 19.52 -8.33 12.04
N LYS A 385 20.65 -9.06 11.96
CA LYS A 385 21.86 -8.75 12.73
C LYS A 385 22.53 -7.46 12.28
N ARG A 386 22.64 -7.22 10.97
CA ARG A 386 23.30 -6.01 10.43
C ARG A 386 22.55 -4.71 10.78
N PRO A 387 21.21 -4.63 10.66
CA PRO A 387 20.44 -3.50 11.21
C PRO A 387 20.71 -3.26 12.70
N ALA A 388 20.69 -4.31 13.51
CA ALA A 388 20.93 -4.19 14.95
C ALA A 388 22.35 -3.71 15.27
N ASP A 389 23.36 -4.21 14.58
CA ASP A 389 24.76 -3.79 14.72
C ASP A 389 24.98 -2.33 14.28
N ALA A 390 24.22 -1.87 13.27
CA ALA A 390 24.18 -0.47 12.88
C ALA A 390 23.39 0.42 13.88
N GLY A 391 22.80 -0.20 14.92
CA GLY A 391 22.10 0.48 16.00
C GLY A 391 20.63 0.77 15.73
N LEU A 392 20.05 0.21 14.67
CA LEU A 392 18.60 0.24 14.42
C LEU A 392 17.87 -0.62 15.46
N VAL A 393 16.68 -0.17 15.87
CA VAL A 393 15.92 -0.79 16.96
C VAL A 393 14.67 -1.48 16.41
N ASP A 394 14.55 -2.79 16.66
CA ASP A 394 13.37 -3.59 16.32
C ASP A 394 12.19 -3.18 17.20
N SER A 395 11.19 -2.50 16.62
CA SER A 395 10.06 -2.00 17.40
C SER A 395 9.14 -3.10 17.95
N TYR A 396 9.10 -4.28 17.31
CA TYR A 396 8.31 -5.39 17.81
C TYR A 396 8.93 -5.93 19.10
N ARG A 397 10.26 -6.10 19.14
CA ARG A 397 10.98 -6.56 20.35
C ARG A 397 11.08 -5.50 21.44
N VAL A 398 10.96 -4.22 21.12
CA VAL A 398 10.73 -3.17 22.13
C VAL A 398 9.39 -3.37 22.84
N ALA A 399 8.32 -3.64 22.09
CA ALA A 399 6.98 -3.84 22.66
C ALA A 399 6.81 -5.23 23.32
N HIS A 400 7.50 -6.25 22.78
CA HIS A 400 7.39 -7.65 23.17
C HIS A 400 8.79 -8.26 23.35
N PRO A 401 9.47 -8.03 24.48
CA PRO A 401 10.86 -8.43 24.67
C PRO A 401 11.10 -9.95 24.68
N ASP A 402 10.09 -10.73 25.06
CA ASP A 402 10.19 -12.19 25.14
C ASP A 402 9.71 -12.88 23.86
N PRO A 403 10.60 -13.50 23.07
CA PRO A 403 10.23 -14.20 21.84
C PRO A 403 9.48 -15.52 22.09
N VAL A 404 9.55 -16.10 23.29
CA VAL A 404 8.84 -17.35 23.61
C VAL A 404 7.35 -17.10 23.76
N SER A 405 6.96 -16.10 24.57
CA SER A 405 5.54 -15.79 24.82
C SER A 405 4.89 -14.97 23.70
N GLN A 406 5.67 -14.15 22.99
CA GLN A 406 5.18 -13.29 21.91
C GLN A 406 6.12 -13.44 20.69
N PRO A 407 6.01 -14.52 19.91
CA PRO A 407 6.92 -14.78 18.79
C PRO A 407 6.73 -13.79 17.64
N GLY A 408 5.53 -13.22 17.49
CA GLY A 408 5.27 -12.20 16.47
C GLY A 408 5.28 -12.69 15.04
N ILE A 409 5.05 -14.00 14.82
CA ILE A 409 5.03 -14.64 13.50
C ILE A 409 4.22 -13.82 12.50
N THR A 410 4.88 -13.40 11.42
CA THR A 410 4.29 -12.65 10.31
C THR A 410 4.04 -13.53 9.10
N TRP A 411 4.91 -14.51 8.86
CA TRP A 411 4.76 -15.47 7.79
C TRP A 411 4.47 -16.88 8.38
N SER A 412 3.28 -17.43 8.20
CA SER A 412 2.14 -16.87 7.46
C SER A 412 0.80 -17.06 8.18
N PRO A 413 -0.23 -16.24 7.92
CA PRO A 413 -1.57 -16.48 8.42
C PRO A 413 -2.38 -17.45 7.54
N ASN A 414 -1.92 -17.83 6.33
CA ASN A 414 -2.71 -18.63 5.39
C ASN A 414 -1.92 -19.71 4.60
N TYR A 415 -0.59 -19.72 4.62
CA TYR A 415 0.29 -20.73 4.04
C TYR A 415 0.84 -21.62 5.17
N LEU A 416 0.12 -22.70 5.47
CA LEU A 416 0.39 -23.53 6.66
C LEU A 416 1.14 -24.84 6.35
N GLU A 417 1.23 -25.19 5.07
CA GLU A 417 1.88 -26.41 4.59
C GLU A 417 2.65 -26.17 3.29
N ASN A 418 3.85 -26.74 3.21
CA ASN A 418 4.71 -26.74 2.03
C ASN A 418 4.96 -28.17 1.57
N ASN A 419 4.29 -28.56 0.48
CA ASN A 419 4.39 -29.87 -0.14
C ASN A 419 4.18 -31.04 0.86
N GLY A 420 3.17 -30.92 1.72
CA GLY A 420 2.83 -31.91 2.74
C GLY A 420 3.70 -31.86 4.00
N ARG A 421 4.61 -30.89 4.11
CA ARG A 421 5.38 -30.60 5.32
C ARG A 421 4.76 -29.40 6.04
N LYS A 422 4.78 -29.43 7.37
CA LYS A 422 4.34 -28.28 8.17
C LYS A 422 5.26 -27.09 7.91
N GLU A 423 4.67 -25.93 7.68
CA GLU A 423 5.40 -24.70 7.42
C GLU A 423 6.20 -24.22 8.65
N PRO A 424 7.50 -23.89 8.53
CA PRO A 424 8.22 -23.05 9.48
C PRO A 424 7.57 -21.68 9.57
N MET A 425 7.08 -21.36 10.76
CA MET A 425 6.34 -20.13 11.01
C MET A 425 7.30 -19.11 11.63
N ASP A 426 7.61 -18.05 10.89
CA ASP A 426 8.65 -17.09 11.26
C ASP A 426 8.14 -15.64 11.26
N ARG A 427 8.85 -14.79 11.99
CA ARG A 427 8.74 -13.34 11.87
C ARG A 427 9.82 -12.84 10.91
N ILE A 428 9.41 -12.48 9.71
CA ILE A 428 10.30 -12.05 8.62
C ILE A 428 10.03 -10.61 8.16
N ASP A 429 8.96 -9.99 8.66
CA ASP A 429 8.62 -8.59 8.41
C ASP A 429 8.97 -7.74 9.63
N PHE A 430 9.54 -6.56 9.39
CA PHE A 430 10.06 -5.71 10.47
C PHE A 430 9.69 -4.24 10.30
N VAL A 431 9.59 -3.56 11.45
CA VAL A 431 9.63 -2.10 11.55
C VAL A 431 10.78 -1.75 12.48
N TYR A 432 11.91 -1.36 11.89
CA TYR A 432 13.05 -0.80 12.59
C TYR A 432 12.94 0.73 12.69
N HIS A 433 13.58 1.30 13.72
CA HIS A 433 13.67 2.75 13.86
C HIS A 433 15.00 3.20 14.50
N LYS A 434 15.30 4.50 14.36
CA LYS A 434 16.37 5.19 15.08
C LYS A 434 15.99 6.65 15.35
N GLY A 435 16.46 7.17 16.47
CA GLY A 435 16.35 8.58 16.85
C GLY A 435 15.70 8.76 18.22
N ARG A 436 16.32 9.57 19.07
CA ARG A 436 15.89 9.82 20.47
C ARG A 436 14.48 10.38 20.63
N LYS A 437 13.88 10.92 19.56
CA LYS A 437 12.52 11.46 19.56
C LYS A 437 11.45 10.38 19.48
N LEU A 438 11.78 9.16 19.07
CA LEU A 438 10.81 8.10 18.83
C LEU A 438 10.61 7.25 20.07
N VAL A 439 9.36 7.13 20.51
CA VAL A 439 8.97 6.23 21.62
C VAL A 439 7.92 5.25 21.12
N VAL A 440 8.28 3.96 21.07
CA VAL A 440 7.33 2.88 20.75
C VAL A 440 6.26 2.84 21.84
N LYS A 441 4.99 2.94 21.44
CA LYS A 441 3.83 2.79 22.32
C LYS A 441 3.22 1.41 22.23
N SER A 442 3.21 0.83 21.05
CA SER A 442 2.80 -0.55 20.81
C SER A 442 3.32 -1.02 19.47
N SER A 443 3.59 -2.31 19.33
CA SER A 443 3.82 -2.97 18.05
C SER A 443 3.03 -4.27 17.99
N LYS A 444 2.48 -4.61 16.82
CA LYS A 444 1.64 -5.80 16.62
C LYS A 444 1.90 -6.42 15.26
N ALA A 445 1.99 -7.75 15.22
CA ALA A 445 1.79 -8.53 13.99
C ALA A 445 0.27 -8.68 13.78
N LEU A 446 -0.25 -8.03 12.75
CA LEU A 446 -1.66 -7.75 12.56
C LEU A 446 -2.22 -8.54 11.36
N VAL A 447 -3.38 -9.14 11.60
CA VAL A 447 -4.23 -9.77 10.58
C VAL A 447 -5.67 -9.35 10.83
N VAL A 448 -6.44 -9.09 9.77
CA VAL A 448 -7.87 -8.80 9.89
C VAL A 448 -8.68 -10.09 9.75
N GLY A 449 -9.65 -10.28 10.64
CA GLY A 449 -10.52 -11.45 10.63
C GLY A 449 -9.78 -12.75 10.93
N LYS A 450 -10.28 -13.85 10.35
CA LYS A 450 -9.71 -15.20 10.48
C LYS A 450 -9.52 -15.76 9.07
N PRO A 451 -8.38 -15.51 8.42
CA PRO A 451 -8.18 -15.94 7.04
C PRO A 451 -8.23 -17.46 6.92
N THR A 452 -8.87 -17.94 5.86
CA THR A 452 -8.82 -19.34 5.46
C THR A 452 -7.48 -19.60 4.78
N ALA A 453 -6.87 -20.74 5.09
CA ALA A 453 -5.62 -21.16 4.48
C ALA A 453 -5.77 -21.46 2.98
N GLN A 454 -4.65 -21.48 2.25
CA GLN A 454 -4.61 -21.92 0.88
C GLN A 454 -5.10 -23.39 0.77
N PRO A 455 -5.83 -23.76 -0.31
CA PRO A 455 -6.13 -22.97 -1.51
C PRO A 455 -7.42 -22.12 -1.41
N ASN A 456 -8.14 -22.14 -0.29
CA ASN A 456 -9.48 -21.54 -0.15
C ASN A 456 -9.46 -20.06 0.29
N HIS A 457 -8.40 -19.33 -0.04
CA HIS A 457 -8.13 -17.96 0.45
C HIS A 457 -8.82 -16.87 -0.37
N ALA A 458 -9.36 -17.19 -1.54
CA ALA A 458 -9.80 -16.21 -2.54
C ALA A 458 -10.79 -15.16 -2.00
N ASP A 459 -11.63 -15.52 -1.01
CA ASP A 459 -12.62 -14.61 -0.44
C ASP A 459 -12.27 -14.07 0.95
N ASN A 460 -11.05 -14.31 1.44
CA ASN A 460 -10.58 -13.80 2.73
C ASN A 460 -10.72 -12.27 2.82
N GLU A 461 -11.07 -11.77 4.01
CA GLU A 461 -10.99 -10.32 4.29
C GLU A 461 -9.54 -9.83 4.26
N TRP A 462 -8.64 -10.61 4.85
CA TRP A 462 -7.20 -10.36 4.78
C TRP A 462 -6.63 -10.70 3.40
N THR A 463 -5.93 -9.75 2.79
CA THR A 463 -5.54 -9.82 1.37
C THR A 463 -4.11 -10.34 1.14
N SER A 464 -3.43 -10.81 2.17
CA SER A 464 -2.01 -11.17 2.12
C SER A 464 -1.74 -12.51 2.81
N ASP A 465 -0.67 -13.18 2.41
CA ASP A 465 -0.05 -14.29 3.12
C ASP A 465 0.99 -13.84 4.16
N HIS A 466 1.14 -12.54 4.40
CA HIS A 466 1.86 -11.98 5.53
C HIS A 466 0.90 -11.33 6.51
N LYS A 467 1.21 -11.36 7.81
CA LYS A 467 0.66 -10.39 8.76
C LYS A 467 1.45 -9.09 8.61
N ALA A 468 0.76 -7.96 8.67
CA ALA A 468 1.43 -6.66 8.67
C ALA A 468 2.05 -6.37 10.03
N VAL A 469 3.15 -5.62 10.09
CA VAL A 469 3.71 -5.14 11.36
C VAL A 469 3.32 -3.68 11.55
N LEU A 470 2.39 -3.43 12.49
CA LEU A 470 1.94 -2.08 12.84
C LEU A 470 2.63 -1.65 14.14
N THR A 471 3.38 -0.55 14.08
CA THR A 471 3.95 0.10 15.25
C THR A 471 3.39 1.52 15.40
N VAL A 472 2.93 1.83 16.62
CA VAL A 472 2.49 3.16 17.03
C VAL A 472 3.62 3.83 17.81
N TYR A 473 4.05 4.99 17.35
CA TYR A 473 5.08 5.81 17.99
C TYR A 473 4.47 7.08 18.56
N LYS A 474 4.93 7.50 19.73
CA LYS A 474 4.88 8.91 20.12
C LYS A 474 6.16 9.58 19.62
N ILE A 475 6.02 10.76 19.01
CA ILE A 475 7.13 11.63 18.63
C ILE A 475 7.29 12.68 19.73
N MET A 476 8.47 12.73 20.33
CA MET A 476 8.84 13.73 21.33
C MET A 476 9.28 15.02 20.63
N ALA A 477 8.97 16.16 21.24
CA ALA A 477 9.38 17.48 20.76
C ALA A 477 10.90 17.63 20.64
#